data_AF-A0A7J3ACG6-F1
#
_entry.id   AF-A0A7J3ACG6-F1
#
_cell.length_a   1.000
_cell.length_b   1.000
_cell.length_c   1.000
_cell.angle_alpha   90.00
_cell.angle_beta   90.00
_cell.angle_gamma   90.00
#
_symmetry.space_group_name_H-M   'P 1'
#
loop_
_entity.id
_entity.type
_entity.pdbx_description
1 polymer ?
#
loop_
_entity_poly.entity_id
_entity_poly.type
_entity_poly.pdbx_seq_one_letter_code
_entity_poly.pdbx_strand_id
1 'polypeptide(L)'
;MRSYRQHCRHFAFRRLKHHNKNYIAHNEQGVFFGVNQPGNEPLNIVLTHNSFIDNIVHFSGCFCEEYNPNEPVHTWDNGKEGNYWSDYNGADADGDGIGDTPYVIDPQNQDRYPLIQSVATPPIPKPSIPIGTIIAAIAIAAITMAVMIGYRRRKTKAS
;
A
#
# COMPACT_ATOMS: atom_id res chain seq x y z
N MET A 1 22.78 -10.94 -21.23
CA MET A 1 22.61 -9.86 -20.23
C MET A 1 21.72 -8.78 -20.82
N ARG A 2 20.46 -8.69 -20.36
CA ARG A 2 19.53 -7.65 -20.84
C ARG A 2 19.85 -6.34 -20.11
N SER A 3 20.18 -5.31 -20.88
CA SER A 3 20.47 -3.96 -20.40
C SER A 3 19.20 -3.31 -19.87
N TYR A 4 19.07 -3.18 -18.55
CA TYR A 4 18.00 -2.43 -17.89
C TYR A 4 18.33 -0.92 -17.92
N ARG A 5 18.29 -0.29 -19.10
CA ARG A 5 18.12 1.17 -19.17
C ARG A 5 16.63 1.50 -19.05
N GLN A 6 16.05 1.25 -17.88
CA GLN A 6 14.73 1.79 -17.57
C GLN A 6 14.89 3.27 -17.24
N HIS A 7 14.40 4.11 -18.15
CA HIS A 7 14.22 5.53 -17.89
C HIS A 7 13.28 5.66 -16.69
N CYS A 8 13.73 6.23 -15.56
CA CYS A 8 12.91 6.53 -14.40
C CYS A 8 11.85 7.58 -14.80
N ARG A 9 10.75 7.14 -15.43
CA ARG A 9 9.59 7.98 -15.71
C ARG A 9 8.67 7.95 -14.49
N HIS A 10 8.78 9.01 -13.70
CA HIS A 10 7.78 9.51 -12.75
C HIS A 10 7.12 8.48 -11.82
N PHE A 11 7.80 8.14 -10.73
CA PHE A 11 7.13 7.90 -9.45
C PHE A 11 7.95 8.57 -8.34
N ALA A 12 7.82 9.90 -8.26
CA ALA A 12 8.36 10.67 -7.16
C ALA A 12 7.42 10.51 -5.96
N PHE A 13 7.83 9.72 -4.96
CA PHE A 13 7.16 9.74 -3.67
C PHE A 13 7.30 11.15 -3.08
N ARG A 14 6.20 11.90 -3.09
CA ARG A 14 6.10 13.16 -2.35
C ARG A 14 6.20 12.84 -0.86
N ARG A 15 7.38 13.07 -0.30
CA ARG A 15 7.64 13.51 1.09
C ARG A 15 6.82 12.77 2.16
N LEU A 16 7.16 11.51 2.43
CA LEU A 16 6.62 10.76 3.56
C LEU A 16 7.51 10.96 4.81
N LYS A 17 7.28 12.05 5.54
CA LYS A 17 7.75 12.15 6.93
C LYS A 17 6.62 11.63 7.81
N HIS A 18 6.82 10.46 8.43
CA HIS A 18 5.94 9.81 9.42
C HIS A 18 4.76 8.99 8.85
N HIS A 19 5.01 7.72 8.50
CA HIS A 19 3.93 6.75 8.38
C HIS A 19 4.25 5.45 9.12
N ASN A 20 3.43 5.19 10.13
CA ASN A 20 3.42 3.98 10.93
C ASN A 20 2.02 3.36 10.72
N LYS A 21 1.90 2.03 10.75
CA LYS A 21 0.65 1.25 10.62
C LYS A 21 0.01 1.21 9.23
N ASN A 22 0.79 1.26 8.16
CA ASN A 22 0.24 1.03 6.81
C ASN A 22 0.07 -0.46 6.49
N TYR A 23 -1.00 -0.79 5.77
CA TYR A 23 -1.21 -2.11 5.15
C TYR A 23 -0.79 -2.05 3.68
N ILE A 24 0.40 -2.56 3.36
CA ILE A 24 1.02 -2.51 2.03
C ILE A 24 0.99 -3.92 1.45
N ALA A 25 -0.08 -4.24 0.73
CA ALA A 25 -0.32 -5.61 0.28
C ALA A 25 -0.70 -5.77 -1.19
N HIS A 26 -0.35 -6.92 -1.77
CA HIS A 26 -0.72 -7.34 -3.12
C HIS A 26 -0.30 -6.36 -4.24
N ASN A 27 0.85 -5.70 -4.07
CA ASN A 27 1.41 -4.82 -5.08
C ASN A 27 2.52 -5.52 -5.87
N GLU A 28 2.76 -5.08 -7.10
CA GLU A 28 3.98 -5.48 -7.83
C GLU A 28 5.24 -4.99 -7.09
N GLN A 29 5.17 -3.79 -6.51
CA GLN A 29 6.22 -3.18 -5.68
C GLN A 29 5.57 -2.55 -4.44
N GLY A 30 6.02 -2.94 -3.24
CA GLY A 30 5.50 -2.42 -1.98
C GLY A 30 5.90 -0.96 -1.75
N VAL A 31 7.21 -0.71 -1.65
CA VAL A 31 7.80 0.64 -1.63
C VAL A 31 8.75 0.81 -2.81
N PHE A 32 8.69 1.97 -3.45
CA PHE A 32 9.56 2.36 -4.56
C PHE A 32 10.27 3.67 -4.27
N PHE A 33 11.60 3.68 -4.29
CA PHE A 33 12.41 4.90 -4.27
C PHE A 33 13.12 5.11 -5.61
N GLY A 34 12.68 6.11 -6.37
CA GLY A 34 13.32 6.50 -7.63
C GLY A 34 13.84 7.92 -7.56
N VAL A 35 15.13 8.11 -7.88
CA VAL A 35 15.76 9.42 -8.00
C VAL A 35 16.33 9.62 -9.39
N ASN A 36 16.15 10.82 -9.94
CA ASN A 36 16.66 11.16 -11.27
C ASN A 36 18.13 11.61 -11.23
N GLN A 37 18.62 12.04 -10.07
CA GLN A 37 20.01 12.44 -9.84
C GLN A 37 20.44 11.98 -8.43
N PRO A 38 21.67 11.46 -8.26
CA PRO A 38 22.23 11.18 -6.94
C PRO A 38 22.22 12.42 -6.04
N GLY A 39 21.98 12.26 -4.74
CA GLY A 39 21.89 13.36 -3.77
C GLY A 39 20.49 13.93 -3.57
N ASN A 40 19.49 13.50 -4.34
CA ASN A 40 18.08 13.90 -4.19
C ASN A 40 17.23 12.85 -3.46
N GLU A 41 17.85 11.76 -3.04
CA GLU A 41 17.20 10.74 -2.23
C GLU A 41 16.71 11.34 -0.91
N PRO A 42 15.50 10.95 -0.47
CA PRO A 42 15.03 11.34 0.83
C PRO A 42 15.89 10.64 1.90
N LEU A 43 16.82 11.39 2.48
CA LEU A 43 17.64 10.95 3.61
C LEU A 43 16.82 10.90 4.90
N ASN A 44 17.23 10.04 5.84
CA ASN A 44 16.63 9.90 7.17
C ASN A 44 15.15 9.49 7.15
N ILE A 45 14.76 8.64 6.19
CA ILE A 45 13.49 7.94 6.29
C ILE A 45 13.64 6.83 7.33
N VAL A 46 12.71 6.82 8.29
CA VAL A 46 12.50 5.74 9.25
C VAL A 46 11.16 5.09 8.90
N LEU A 47 11.18 3.86 8.39
CA LEU A 47 10.00 3.07 8.05
C LEU A 47 9.80 2.00 9.13
N THR A 48 8.82 2.20 10.01
CA THR A 48 8.49 1.20 11.05
C THR A 48 7.00 0.99 11.18
N HIS A 49 6.62 -0.12 11.81
CA HIS A 49 5.25 -0.50 12.12
C HIS A 49 4.36 -0.62 10.88
N ASN A 50 4.89 -1.01 9.73
CA ASN A 50 4.06 -1.31 8.55
C ASN A 50 3.83 -2.82 8.44
N SER A 51 2.86 -3.21 7.63
CA SER A 51 2.66 -4.62 7.26
C SER A 51 2.76 -4.77 5.75
N PHE A 52 3.82 -5.45 5.33
CA PHE A 52 4.10 -5.77 3.94
C PHE A 52 3.61 -7.19 3.64
N ILE A 53 2.56 -7.32 2.84
CA ILE A 53 1.86 -8.60 2.66
C ILE A 53 1.76 -8.97 1.18
N ASP A 54 2.34 -10.10 0.79
CA ASP A 54 2.20 -10.69 -0.56
C ASP A 54 2.45 -9.68 -1.70
N ASN A 55 3.44 -8.81 -1.54
CA ASN A 55 3.94 -7.99 -2.65
C ASN A 55 4.90 -8.85 -3.48
N ILE A 56 4.95 -8.67 -4.81
CA ILE A 56 5.92 -9.39 -5.65
C ILE A 56 7.35 -8.99 -5.25
N VAL A 57 7.56 -7.70 -4.98
CA VAL A 57 8.79 -7.15 -4.43
C VAL A 57 8.43 -6.19 -3.29
N HIS A 58 8.91 -6.43 -2.07
CA HIS A 58 8.61 -5.60 -0.91
C HIS A 58 9.21 -4.19 -1.01
N PHE A 59 10.45 -4.11 -1.51
CA PHE A 59 11.18 -2.85 -1.70
C PHE A 59 11.93 -2.85 -3.03
N SER A 60 11.85 -1.73 -3.75
CA SER A 60 12.55 -1.53 -5.02
C SER A 60 13.01 -0.09 -5.17
N GLY A 61 13.98 0.15 -6.06
CA GLY A 61 14.40 1.50 -6.41
C GLY A 61 15.12 1.59 -7.75
N CYS A 62 15.30 2.80 -8.24
CA CYS A 62 16.16 3.09 -9.39
C CYS A 62 17.16 4.20 -9.03
N PHE A 63 18.45 3.90 -9.21
CA PHE A 63 19.53 4.87 -9.24
C PHE A 63 20.06 4.93 -10.67
N CYS A 64 20.04 6.12 -11.27
CA CYS A 64 20.53 6.32 -12.64
C CYS A 64 22.06 6.32 -12.74
N GLU A 65 22.79 6.33 -11.61
CA GLU A 65 24.25 6.26 -11.52
C GLU A 65 24.71 5.22 -10.47
N GLU A 66 26.02 4.95 -10.44
CA GLU A 66 26.68 3.93 -9.62
C GLU A 66 26.32 4.09 -8.14
N TYR A 67 25.89 2.98 -7.54
CA TYR A 67 25.46 2.88 -6.15
C TYR A 67 26.56 3.36 -5.19
N ASN A 68 26.25 4.38 -4.37
CA ASN A 68 27.20 4.90 -3.38
C ASN A 68 27.12 4.08 -2.09
N PRO A 69 28.16 3.29 -1.73
CA PRO A 69 28.15 2.45 -0.53
C PRO A 69 28.21 3.24 0.79
N ASN A 70 28.41 4.57 0.72
CA ASN A 70 28.52 5.46 1.87
C ASN A 70 27.24 6.27 2.15
N GLU A 71 26.11 5.95 1.49
CA GLU A 71 24.85 6.63 1.79
C GLU A 71 24.35 6.32 3.21
N PRO A 72 23.73 7.29 3.91
CA PRO A 72 23.08 7.06 5.19
C PRO A 72 22.01 5.99 5.04
N VAL A 73 22.17 4.87 5.77
CA VAL A 73 21.28 3.71 5.72
C VAL A 73 19.83 4.13 5.96
N HIS A 74 18.92 3.79 5.03
CA HIS A 74 17.50 3.85 5.30
C HIS A 74 17.18 2.89 6.44
N THR A 75 16.55 3.38 7.50
CA THR A 75 16.26 2.54 8.66
C THR A 75 14.87 1.97 8.55
N TRP A 76 14.80 0.65 8.47
CA TRP A 76 13.56 -0.14 8.43
C TRP A 76 13.08 -0.53 9.83
N ASP A 77 13.71 0.06 10.84
CA ASP A 77 13.41 -0.11 12.24
C ASP A 77 13.75 1.19 13.01
N ASN A 78 13.27 1.32 14.24
CA ASN A 78 13.52 2.49 15.10
C ASN A 78 14.58 2.20 16.17
N GLY A 79 15.34 1.12 16.03
CA GLY A 79 16.25 0.60 17.05
C GLY A 79 15.60 -0.28 18.10
N LYS A 80 14.29 -0.53 18.03
CA LYS A 80 13.53 -1.39 18.93
C LYS A 80 12.52 -2.27 18.21
N GLU A 81 11.83 -1.71 17.22
CA GLU A 81 10.75 -2.35 16.48
C GLU A 81 10.86 -1.97 15.00
N GLY A 82 10.50 -2.93 14.14
CA GLY A 82 10.56 -2.83 12.70
C GLY A 82 9.18 -2.91 12.05
N ASN A 83 9.08 -3.69 10.99
CA ASN A 83 7.87 -3.93 10.21
C ASN A 83 7.52 -5.42 10.19
N TYR A 84 6.27 -5.71 9.85
CA TYR A 84 5.86 -7.07 9.52
C TYR A 84 6.09 -7.34 8.03
N TRP A 85 6.61 -8.53 7.73
CA TRP A 85 6.88 -9.01 6.38
C TRP A 85 6.23 -10.38 6.21
N SER A 86 5.34 -10.56 5.24
CA SER A 86 4.61 -11.82 5.05
C SER A 86 5.49 -13.02 4.71
N ASP A 87 6.69 -12.77 4.19
CA ASP A 87 7.69 -13.78 3.83
C ASP A 87 8.76 -13.97 4.93
N TYR A 88 8.71 -13.21 6.03
CA TYR A 88 9.59 -13.41 7.16
C TYR A 88 9.21 -14.68 7.92
N ASN A 89 10.21 -15.55 8.10
CA ASN A 89 10.06 -16.87 8.71
C ASN A 89 11.02 -17.07 9.90
N GLY A 90 11.54 -15.98 10.47
CA GLY A 90 12.40 -16.05 11.65
C GLY A 90 11.63 -16.49 12.89
N ALA A 91 12.39 -16.98 13.87
CA ALA A 91 11.85 -17.40 15.16
C ALA A 91 11.66 -16.20 16.10
N ASP A 92 10.82 -16.38 17.11
CA ASP A 92 10.65 -15.52 18.27
C ASP A 92 10.69 -16.43 19.50
N ALA A 93 11.91 -16.69 19.97
CA ALA A 93 12.15 -17.69 21.01
C ALA A 93 11.82 -17.18 22.41
N ASP A 94 11.89 -15.87 22.63
CA ASP A 94 11.59 -15.24 23.93
C ASP A 94 10.14 -14.75 24.05
N GLY A 95 9.39 -14.73 22.94
CA GLY A 95 7.96 -14.47 22.90
C GLY A 95 7.60 -12.99 23.03
N ASP A 96 8.51 -12.09 22.66
CA ASP A 96 8.30 -10.64 22.75
C ASP A 96 7.54 -10.06 21.53
N GLY A 97 7.29 -10.89 20.51
CA GLY A 97 6.60 -10.52 19.27
C GLY A 97 7.50 -9.92 18.19
N ILE A 98 8.81 -9.88 18.43
CA ILE A 98 9.86 -9.47 17.51
C ILE A 98 10.66 -10.72 17.11
N GLY A 99 11.05 -10.79 15.85
CA GLY A 99 11.84 -11.89 15.35
C GLY A 99 13.33 -11.79 15.75
N ASP A 100 13.90 -12.92 16.18
CA ASP A 100 15.27 -13.06 16.69
C ASP A 100 16.34 -12.76 15.62
N THR A 101 15.99 -12.85 14.34
CA THR A 101 16.89 -12.62 13.21
C THR A 101 16.43 -11.45 12.34
N PRO A 102 17.34 -10.58 11.86
CA PRO A 102 16.96 -9.50 10.95
C PRO A 102 16.28 -10.01 9.66
N TYR A 103 15.32 -9.24 9.16
CA TYR A 103 14.82 -9.42 7.79
C TYR A 103 15.72 -8.64 6.83
N VAL A 104 16.38 -9.36 5.93
CA VAL A 104 17.32 -8.78 4.95
C VAL A 104 16.56 -8.42 3.69
N ILE A 105 16.41 -7.12 3.44
CA ILE A 105 15.76 -6.58 2.24
C ILE A 105 16.77 -6.59 1.08
N ASP A 106 17.98 -6.11 1.35
CA ASP A 106 19.16 -6.20 0.49
C ASP A 106 20.44 -6.11 1.36
N PRO A 107 21.66 -6.20 0.78
CA PRO A 107 22.90 -6.21 1.57
C PRO A 107 23.13 -4.97 2.46
N GLN A 108 22.49 -3.84 2.16
CA GLN A 108 22.63 -2.59 2.90
C GLN A 108 21.37 -2.19 3.67
N ASN A 109 20.23 -2.79 3.35
CA ASN A 109 18.94 -2.54 3.96
C ASN A 109 18.45 -3.76 4.73
N GLN A 110 18.42 -3.63 6.05
CA GLN A 110 17.91 -4.67 6.94
C GLN A 110 16.94 -4.06 7.93
N ASP A 111 15.86 -4.80 8.20
CA ASP A 111 15.01 -4.58 9.36
C ASP A 111 15.54 -5.46 10.49
N ARG A 112 16.10 -4.83 11.53
CA ARG A 112 16.74 -5.56 12.63
C ARG A 112 15.75 -6.10 13.66
N TYR A 113 14.51 -5.62 13.63
CA TYR A 113 13.49 -5.95 14.62
C TYR A 113 12.17 -6.28 13.93
N PRO A 114 12.15 -7.28 13.01
CA PRO A 114 10.95 -7.62 12.26
C PRO A 114 9.84 -8.09 13.20
N LEU A 115 8.61 -7.68 12.93
CA LEU A 115 7.45 -8.03 13.75
C LEU A 115 6.92 -9.40 13.34
N ILE A 116 6.62 -10.26 14.32
CA ILE A 116 6.05 -11.60 14.09
C ILE A 116 4.60 -11.52 13.64
N GLN A 117 3.87 -10.48 14.08
CA GLN A 117 2.47 -10.29 13.76
C GLN A 117 2.25 -8.99 12.99
N SER A 118 1.30 -9.04 12.05
CA SER A 118 0.88 -7.86 11.30
C SER A 118 0.27 -6.81 12.23
N VAL A 119 0.73 -5.57 12.08
CA VAL A 119 0.30 -4.39 12.84
C VAL A 119 -0.73 -3.53 12.12
N ALA A 120 -1.04 -3.84 10.86
CA ALA A 120 -1.99 -3.09 10.05
C ALA A 120 -3.22 -3.93 9.71
N THR A 121 -4.40 -3.35 9.90
CA THR A 121 -5.65 -3.96 9.46
C THR A 121 -5.84 -3.76 7.96
N PRO A 122 -6.24 -4.80 7.20
CA PRO A 122 -6.60 -4.63 5.79
C PRO A 122 -7.71 -3.56 5.66
N PRO A 123 -7.68 -2.73 4.60
CA PRO A 123 -8.76 -1.78 4.36
C PRO A 123 -10.07 -2.56 4.23
N ILE A 124 -11.10 -2.12 4.97
CA ILE A 124 -12.42 -2.74 4.90
C ILE A 124 -12.88 -2.68 3.44
N PRO A 125 -13.20 -3.84 2.80
CA PRO A 125 -13.69 -3.83 1.44
C PRO A 125 -14.94 -2.97 1.40
N LYS A 126 -14.93 -1.90 0.59
CA LYS A 126 -16.11 -1.08 0.37
C LYS A 126 -17.22 -2.00 -0.13
N PRO A 127 -18.40 -2.04 0.51
CA PRO A 127 -19.50 -2.85 0.01
C PRO A 127 -19.79 -2.48 -1.45
N SER A 128 -19.57 -3.42 -2.36
CA SER A 128 -19.93 -3.26 -3.76
C SER A 128 -21.42 -3.55 -3.87
N ILE A 129 -22.22 -2.49 -4.01
CA ILE A 129 -23.63 -2.64 -4.35
C ILE A 129 -23.68 -3.25 -5.76
N PRO A 130 -24.29 -4.43 -5.98
CA PRO A 130 -24.32 -5.05 -7.30
C PRO A 130 -24.97 -4.09 -8.30
N ILE A 131 -24.37 -3.89 -9.48
CA ILE A 131 -24.90 -2.95 -10.50
C ILE A 131 -26.38 -3.24 -10.80
N GLY A 132 -26.78 -4.51 -10.82
CA GLY A 132 -28.17 -4.92 -10.98
C GLY A 132 -29.13 -4.35 -9.93
N THR A 133 -28.69 -4.19 -8.67
CA THR A 133 -29.51 -3.59 -7.61
C THR A 133 -29.69 -2.08 -7.81
N ILE A 134 -28.66 -1.39 -8.32
CA ILE A 134 -28.76 0.04 -8.70
C ILE A 134 -29.73 0.21 -9.88
N ILE A 135 -29.60 -0.64 -10.91
CA ILE A 135 -30.50 -0.62 -12.08
C ILE A 135 -31.95 -0.89 -11.66
N ALA A 136 -32.18 -1.91 -10.82
CA ALA A 136 -33.51 -2.24 -10.33
C ALA A 136 -34.13 -1.08 -9.54
N ALA A 137 -33.36 -0.43 -8.66
CA ALA A 137 -33.83 0.72 -7.89
C ALA A 137 -34.23 1.90 -8.80
N ILE A 138 -33.42 2.20 -9.83
CA ILE A 138 -33.72 3.25 -10.81
C ILE A 138 -34.98 2.89 -11.62
N ALA A 139 -35.12 1.64 -12.06
CA ALA A 139 -36.30 1.19 -12.82
C ALA A 139 -37.58 1.29 -11.98
N ILE A 140 -37.54 0.87 -10.71
CA ILE A 140 -38.67 0.99 -9.77
C ILE A 140 -39.04 2.47 -9.56
N ALA A 141 -38.05 3.35 -9.38
CA ALA A 141 -38.29 4.79 -9.23
C ALA A 141 -38.94 5.40 -10.50
N ALA A 142 -38.49 5.01 -11.69
CA ALA A 142 -39.06 5.48 -12.95
C ALA A 142 -40.51 4.99 -13.16
N ILE A 143 -40.79 3.71 -12.85
CA ILE A 143 -42.13 3.13 -12.95
C ILE A 143 -43.07 3.81 -11.96
N THR A 144 -42.67 3.96 -10.70
CA THR A 144 -43.51 4.64 -9.69
C THR A 144 -43.79 6.09 -10.06
N MET A 145 -42.81 6.82 -10.60
CA MET A 145 -42.99 8.17 -11.12
C MET A 145 -43.97 8.22 -12.30
N ALA A 146 -43.85 7.32 -13.26
CA ALA A 146 -44.77 7.23 -14.40
C ALA A 146 -46.22 6.93 -13.96
N VAL A 147 -46.39 6.00 -13.02
CA VAL A 147 -47.71 5.66 -12.43
C VAL A 147 -48.31 6.87 -11.72
N MET A 148 -47.53 7.59 -10.90
CA MET A 148 -47.97 8.79 -10.19
C MET A 148 -48.41 9.91 -11.17
N ILE A 149 -47.64 10.14 -12.24
CA ILE A 149 -48.00 11.12 -13.29
C ILE A 149 -49.29 10.71 -14.00
N GLY A 150 -49.42 9.42 -14.35
CA GLY A 150 -50.62 8.87 -14.98
C GLY A 150 -51.86 9.02 -14.11
N TYR A 151 -51.76 8.72 -12.81
CA TYR A 151 -52.85 8.87 -11.85
C TYR A 151 -53.28 10.33 -11.71
N ARG A 152 -52.34 11.27 -11.56
CA ARG A 152 -52.63 12.72 -11.49
C ARG A 152 -53.38 13.20 -12.74
N ARG A 153 -52.92 12.81 -13.94
CA ARG A 153 -53.55 13.18 -15.21
C ARG A 153 -54.97 12.64 -15.37
N ARG A 154 -55.25 11.42 -14.88
CA ARG A 154 -56.60 10.85 -14.90
C ARG A 154 -57.54 11.59 -13.96
N LYS A 155 -57.08 11.89 -12.73
CA LYS A 155 -57.87 12.62 -11.74
C LYS A 155 -58.24 14.04 -12.22
N THR A 156 -57.31 14.76 -12.85
CA THR A 156 -57.58 16.11 -13.40
C THR A 156 -58.56 16.11 -14.57
N LYS A 157 -58.70 15.00 -15.31
CA LYS A 157 -59.68 14.88 -16.40
C LYS A 157 -61.08 14.46 -15.93
N ALA A 158 -61.19 13.98 -14.70
CA ALA A 158 -62.44 13.50 -14.10
C ALA A 158 -63.07 14.53 -13.13
N SER A 159 -62.50 15.73 -13.04
CA SER A 159 -63.00 16.89 -12.29
C SER A 159 -63.33 18.02 -13.25
#